data_AF-A0A6H5GV74-F1
#
_entry.id   AF-A0A6H5GV74-F1
#
_cell.length_a   1.000
_cell.length_b   1.000
_cell.length_c   1.000
_cell.angle_alpha   90.00
_cell.angle_beta   90.00
_cell.angle_gamma   90.00
#
_symmetry.space_group_name_H-M   'P 1'
#
loop_
_entity.id
_entity.type
_entity.pdbx_description
1 polymer ?
#
loop_
_entity_poly.entity_id
_entity_poly.type
_entity_poly.pdbx_seq_one_letter_code
_entity_poly.pdbx_strand_id
1 'polypeptide(L)'
;MAESGRQWTKEETERFIGLLECYPELWDVSSDAYKDRHRRAVTTSVLANEFGTDSKEIGRKLHNMRTQLNSELRKMNKRKRSGGTDDFYKSGWQFFDALQFMVSSRRIKQPKTSKM
;
A
#
# COMPACT_ATOMS: atom_id res chain seq x y z
N MET A 1 19.79 14.30 -13.08
CA MET A 1 19.00 15.18 -12.19
C MET A 1 18.70 14.37 -10.94
N ALA A 2 19.30 14.71 -9.80
CA ALA A 2 19.12 13.97 -8.56
C ALA A 2 17.74 14.32 -7.99
N GLU A 3 16.80 13.39 -8.06
CA GLU A 3 15.52 13.51 -7.36
C GLU A 3 15.80 13.31 -5.86
N SER A 4 16.10 14.40 -5.17
CA SER A 4 16.27 14.46 -3.72
C SER A 4 14.95 14.15 -3.04
N GLY A 5 14.67 12.86 -2.96
CA GLY A 5 13.59 12.34 -2.15
C GLY A 5 13.80 12.65 -0.69
N ARG A 6 12.72 13.01 0.01
CA ARG A 6 12.75 13.07 1.47
C ARG A 6 13.23 11.72 2.00
N GLN A 7 14.18 11.74 2.94
CA GLN A 7 14.51 10.54 3.71
C GLN A 7 13.40 10.33 4.73
N TRP A 8 12.70 9.22 4.58
CA TRP A 8 11.68 8.79 5.53
C TRP A 8 12.34 7.86 6.53
N THR A 9 12.26 8.23 7.81
CA THR A 9 12.66 7.35 8.89
C THR A 9 11.73 6.14 8.99
N LYS A 10 12.14 5.15 9.78
CA LYS A 10 11.31 3.98 10.06
C LYS A 10 9.99 4.41 10.69
N GLU A 11 10.05 5.22 11.74
CA GLU A 11 8.90 5.70 12.51
C GLU A 11 7.93 6.53 11.65
N GLU A 12 8.44 7.44 10.82
CA GLU A 12 7.60 8.20 9.88
C GLU A 12 6.92 7.26 8.88
N THR A 13 7.62 6.23 8.43
CA THR A 13 7.05 5.24 7.50
C THR A 13 5.96 4.41 8.17
N GLU A 14 6.14 3.99 9.43
CA GLU A 14 5.11 3.28 10.22
C GLU A 14 3.87 4.15 10.41
N ARG A 15 4.07 5.41 10.81
CA ARG A 15 2.98 6.38 10.95
C ARG A 15 2.27 6.63 9.63
N PHE A 16 3.01 6.72 8.54
CA PHE A 16 2.46 6.89 7.19
C PHE A 16 1.60 5.69 6.78
N ILE A 17 2.03 4.46 7.05
CA ILE A 17 1.25 3.25 6.76
C ILE A 17 -0.04 3.22 7.58
N GLY A 18 0.04 3.52 8.88
CA GLY A 18 -1.15 3.58 9.74
C GLY A 18 -2.18 4.61 9.27
N LEU A 19 -1.71 5.78 8.84
CA LEU A 19 -2.60 6.78 8.22
C LEU A 19 -3.18 6.29 6.90
N LEU A 20 -2.37 5.66 6.04
CA LEU A 20 -2.86 5.08 4.79
C LEU A 20 -3.96 4.04 5.03
N GLU A 21 -3.83 3.20 6.07
CA GLU A 21 -4.85 2.22 6.44
C GLU A 21 -6.21 2.87 6.72
N CYS A 22 -6.22 4.04 7.38
CA CYS A 22 -7.43 4.81 7.65
C CYS A 22 -8.05 5.46 6.39
N TYR A 23 -7.29 5.60 5.31
CA TYR A 23 -7.70 6.32 4.09
C TYR A 23 -7.76 5.40 2.85
N PRO A 24 -8.80 4.55 2.71
CA PRO A 24 -8.97 3.67 1.57
C PRO A 24 -9.07 4.43 0.24
N GLU A 25 -9.47 5.70 0.22
CA GLU A 25 -9.47 6.52 -0.99
C GLU A 25 -8.10 6.64 -1.66
N LEU A 26 -7.00 6.49 -0.91
CA LEU A 26 -5.66 6.60 -1.47
C LEU A 26 -5.19 5.29 -2.09
N TRP A 27 -5.59 4.15 -1.55
CA TRP A 27 -5.01 2.84 -1.91
C TRP A 27 -5.99 1.77 -2.38
N ASP A 28 -7.25 1.87 -2.00
CA ASP A 28 -8.23 0.85 -2.33
C ASP A 28 -8.91 1.16 -3.67
N VAL A 29 -8.33 0.64 -4.75
CA VAL A 29 -8.92 0.74 -6.10
C VAL A 29 -10.33 0.13 -6.21
N SER A 30 -10.73 -0.71 -5.24
CA SER A 30 -12.07 -1.29 -5.19
C SER A 30 -13.10 -0.37 -4.55
N SER A 31 -12.68 0.63 -3.77
CA SER A 31 -13.58 1.55 -3.09
C SER A 31 -14.06 2.64 -4.03
N ASP A 32 -15.34 3.01 -3.96
CA ASP A 32 -15.86 4.20 -4.65
C ASP A 32 -15.14 5.48 -4.22
N ALA A 33 -14.59 5.52 -3.01
CA ALA A 33 -13.80 6.65 -2.52
C ALA A 33 -12.50 6.85 -3.33
N TYR A 34 -11.94 5.81 -3.93
CA TYR A 34 -10.76 5.92 -4.82
C TYR A 34 -11.10 6.53 -6.18
N LYS A 35 -12.35 6.37 -6.64
CA LYS A 35 -12.85 7.01 -7.86
C LYS A 35 -13.06 8.52 -7.65
N ASP A 36 -13.27 8.92 -6.41
CA ASP A 36 -13.38 10.33 -6.03
C ASP A 36 -11.99 11.01 -6.03
N ARG A 37 -11.73 11.71 -7.14
CA ARG A 37 -10.48 12.48 -7.32
C ARG A 37 -10.35 13.61 -6.29
N HIS A 38 -11.46 14.20 -5.85
CA HIS A 38 -11.43 15.28 -4.89
C HIS A 38 -11.01 14.76 -3.52
N ARG A 39 -11.64 13.68 -3.04
CA ARG A 39 -11.26 13.05 -1.76
C ARG A 39 -9.80 12.64 -1.76
N ARG A 40 -9.32 12.00 -2.84
CA ARG A 40 -7.89 11.68 -2.98
C ARG A 40 -6.99 12.89 -2.88
N ALA A 41 -7.32 13.99 -3.56
CA ALA A 41 -6.51 15.21 -3.52
C ALA A 41 -6.49 15.82 -2.10
N VAL A 42 -7.66 15.88 -1.45
CA VAL A 42 -7.81 16.37 -0.08
C VAL A 42 -6.98 15.52 0.88
N THR A 43 -7.16 14.20 0.89
CA THR A 43 -6.42 13.31 1.79
C THR A 43 -4.93 13.33 1.52
N THR A 44 -4.50 13.42 0.25
CA THR A 44 -3.09 13.59 -0.09
C THR A 44 -2.54 14.90 0.48
N SER A 45 -3.30 15.99 0.41
CA SER A 45 -2.92 17.29 0.97
C SER A 45 -2.87 17.27 2.50
N VAL A 46 -3.79 16.55 3.15
CA VAL A 46 -3.79 16.36 4.61
C VAL A 46 -2.52 15.62 5.05
N LEU A 47 -2.16 14.52 4.37
CA LEU A 47 -0.90 13.81 4.65
C LEU A 47 0.31 14.68 4.34
N ALA A 48 0.29 15.43 3.25
CA ALA A 48 1.37 16.36 2.90
C ALA A 48 1.59 17.38 4.03
N ASN A 49 0.52 17.96 4.57
CA ASN A 49 0.60 18.88 5.71
C ASN A 49 1.08 18.19 6.99
N GLU A 50 0.56 17.02 7.32
CA GLU A 50 0.91 16.27 8.54
C GLU A 50 2.39 15.89 8.59
N PHE A 51 2.97 15.50 7.44
CA PHE A 51 4.39 15.18 7.35
C PHE A 51 5.26 16.39 7.01
N GLY A 52 4.67 17.58 6.76
CA GLY A 52 5.41 18.76 6.31
C GLY A 52 6.13 18.51 4.98
N THR A 53 5.41 17.96 4.01
CA THR A 53 5.93 17.61 2.67
C THR A 53 4.95 18.01 1.57
N ASP A 54 5.27 17.70 0.32
CA ASP A 54 4.41 17.99 -0.83
C ASP A 54 3.53 16.79 -1.19
N SER A 55 2.37 17.07 -1.79
CA SER A 55 1.46 16.04 -2.30
C SER A 55 2.14 15.08 -3.29
N LYS A 56 3.09 15.57 -4.09
CA LYS A 56 3.90 14.75 -5.00
C LYS A 56 4.77 13.76 -4.23
N GLU A 57 5.35 14.16 -3.11
CA GLU A 57 6.23 13.31 -2.30
C GLU A 57 5.43 12.21 -1.60
N ILE A 58 4.22 12.53 -1.11
CA ILE A 58 3.26 11.55 -0.60
C ILE A 58 2.93 10.51 -1.68
N GLY A 59 2.59 10.97 -2.89
CA GLY A 59 2.32 10.09 -4.03
C GLY A 59 3.51 9.21 -4.39
N ARG A 60 4.73 9.77 -4.41
CA ARG A 60 5.97 9.06 -4.70
C ARG A 60 6.28 8.00 -3.65
N LYS A 61 6.14 8.35 -2.36
CA LYS A 61 6.32 7.41 -1.24
C LYS A 61 5.34 6.25 -1.33
N LEU A 62 4.05 6.53 -1.51
CA LEU A 62 3.01 5.52 -1.69
C LEU A 62 3.28 4.63 -2.90
N HIS A 63 3.69 5.21 -4.04
CA HIS A 63 4.07 4.45 -5.23
C HIS A 63 5.24 3.51 -4.96
N ASN A 64 6.32 4.00 -4.34
CA ASN A 64 7.50 3.21 -4.00
C ASN A 64 7.14 2.03 -3.09
N MET A 65 6.30 2.26 -2.08
CA MET A 65 5.84 1.20 -1.18
C MET A 65 5.00 0.15 -1.90
N ARG A 66 4.09 0.55 -2.80
CA ARG A 66 3.33 -0.40 -3.62
C ARG A 66 4.22 -1.22 -4.54
N THR A 67 5.21 -0.58 -5.17
CA THR A 67 6.16 -1.26 -6.06
C THR A 67 6.96 -2.30 -5.27
N GLN A 68 7.44 -1.94 -4.08
CA GLN A 68 8.13 -2.85 -3.18
C GLN A 68 7.22 -4.01 -2.73
N LEU A 69 5.99 -3.71 -2.29
CA LEU A 69 4.99 -4.72 -1.92
C LEU A 69 4.69 -5.70 -3.07
N ASN A 70 4.46 -5.19 -4.28
CA ASN A 70 4.21 -6.03 -5.45
C ASN A 70 5.43 -6.89 -5.82
N SER A 71 6.65 -6.39 -5.64
CA SER A 71 7.87 -7.17 -5.84
C SER A 71 7.96 -8.34 -4.84
N GLU A 72 7.72 -8.06 -3.55
CA GLU A 72 7.69 -9.09 -2.51
C GLU A 72 6.59 -10.13 -2.76
N LEU A 73 5.38 -9.70 -3.16
CA LEU A 73 4.29 -10.60 -3.56
C LEU A 73 4.65 -11.47 -4.78
N ARG A 74 5.34 -10.90 -5.77
CA ARG A 74 5.80 -11.66 -6.95
C ARG A 74 6.83 -12.71 -6.55
N LYS A 75 7.78 -12.38 -5.66
CA LYS A 75 8.76 -13.34 -5.13
C LYS A 75 8.06 -14.46 -4.37
N MET A 76 7.11 -14.12 -3.50
CA MET A 76 6.30 -15.09 -2.74
C MET A 76 5.51 -16.02 -3.68
N ASN A 77 4.77 -15.46 -4.65
CA ASN A 77 4.02 -16.26 -5.63
C ASN A 77 4.92 -17.14 -6.49
N LYS A 78 6.09 -16.65 -6.93
CA LYS A 78 7.05 -17.44 -7.71
C LYS A 78 7.56 -18.65 -6.93
N ARG A 79 7.87 -18.47 -5.64
CA ARG A 79 8.30 -19.58 -4.75
C ARG A 79 7.19 -20.59 -4.50
N LYS A 80 5.97 -20.12 -4.23
CA LYS A 80 4.79 -20.98 -4.03
C LYS A 80 4.51 -21.87 -5.24
N ARG A 81 4.65 -21.34 -6.46
CA ARG A 81 4.44 -22.11 -7.71
C ARG A 81 5.55 -23.11 -7.99
N SER A 82 6.73 -22.95 -7.39
CA SER A 82 7.91 -23.78 -7.64
C SER A 82 8.06 -24.95 -6.66
N GLY A 83 7.00 -25.29 -5.91
CA GLY A 83 6.98 -26.43 -4.97
C GLY A 83 7.70 -26.18 -3.65
N GLY A 84 8.03 -24.92 -3.32
CA GLY A 84 8.61 -24.57 -2.03
C GLY A 84 7.60 -24.79 -0.91
N THR A 85 7.98 -25.58 0.09
CA THR A 85 7.25 -25.81 1.34
C THR A 85 6.75 -24.48 1.91
N ASP A 86 5.53 -24.49 2.43
CA ASP A 86 4.79 -23.37 3.04
C ASP A 86 5.47 -22.84 4.31
N ASP A 87 6.75 -22.50 4.23
CA ASP A 87 7.47 -21.85 5.31
C ASP A 87 7.28 -20.35 5.14
N PHE A 88 6.24 -19.85 5.81
CA PHE A 88 6.01 -18.46 6.18
C PHE A 88 7.08 -17.51 5.66
N TYR A 89 6.94 -17.08 4.40
CA TYR A 89 7.85 -16.08 3.85
C TYR A 89 7.58 -14.76 4.59
N LYS A 90 8.29 -14.59 5.72
CA LYS A 90 8.51 -13.30 6.36
C LYS A 90 9.40 -12.54 5.41
N SER A 91 8.79 -11.81 4.47
CA SER A 91 9.49 -10.77 3.75
C SER A 91 10.32 -9.99 4.76
N GLY A 92 11.62 -9.83 4.54
CA GLY A 92 12.51 -9.07 5.44
C GLY A 92 12.12 -7.60 5.56
N TRP A 93 11.06 -7.19 4.88
CA TRP A 93 10.47 -5.88 4.98
C TRP A 93 9.53 -5.79 6.18
N GLN A 94 10.00 -5.09 7.21
CA GLN A 94 9.26 -4.83 8.45
C GLN A 94 7.87 -4.18 8.25
N PHE A 95 7.64 -3.52 7.11
CA PHE A 95 6.37 -2.88 6.76
C PHE A 95 5.43 -3.77 5.94
N PHE A 96 5.86 -4.95 5.54
CA PHE A 96 5.05 -5.83 4.70
C PHE A 96 3.77 -6.29 5.39
N ASP A 97 3.87 -6.60 6.69
CA ASP A 97 2.75 -7.01 7.53
C ASP A 97 1.73 -5.86 7.64
N ALA A 98 2.21 -4.67 8.01
CA ALA A 98 1.40 -3.46 8.06
C ALA A 98 0.79 -3.08 6.70
N LEU A 99 1.36 -3.48 5.57
CA LEU A 99 0.82 -3.21 4.24
C LEU A 99 -0.07 -4.34 3.68
N GLN A 100 -0.30 -5.42 4.44
CA GLN A 100 -1.17 -6.52 4.01
C GLN A 100 -2.60 -6.07 3.72
N PHE A 101 -3.10 -5.04 4.42
CA PHE A 101 -4.45 -4.49 4.19
C PHE A 101 -4.65 -4.07 2.71
N MET A 102 -3.60 -3.53 2.06
CA MET A 102 -3.63 -3.14 0.63
C MET A 102 -3.74 -4.31 -0.34
N VAL A 103 -3.26 -5.48 0.07
CA VAL A 103 -3.32 -6.71 -0.74
C VAL A 103 -4.65 -7.40 -0.53
N SER A 104 -5.16 -7.37 0.70
CA SER A 104 -6.41 -8.00 1.08
C SER A 104 -7.60 -7.42 0.29
N SER A 105 -7.67 -6.08 0.13
CA SER A 105 -8.78 -5.48 -0.63
C SER A 105 -8.84 -5.93 -2.10
N ARG A 106 -7.67 -6.16 -2.73
CA ARG A 106 -7.59 -6.64 -4.12
C ARG A 106 -8.14 -8.05 -4.32
N ARG A 107 -8.30 -8.83 -3.24
CA ARG A 107 -8.80 -10.22 -3.28
C ARG A 107 -10.29 -10.33 -2.95
N ILE A 108 -10.95 -9.27 -2.52
CA ILE A 108 -12.40 -9.28 -2.29
C ILE A 108 -13.13 -9.01 -3.61
N LYS A 109 -13.04 -9.95 -4.56
CA LYS A 109 -14.26 -10.34 -5.27
C LYS A 109 -14.91 -11.39 -4.40
N GLN A 110 -15.88 -10.99 -3.59
CA GLN A 110 -16.81 -11.94 -2.99
C GLN A 110 -17.30 -12.88 -4.12
N PRO A 111 -17.22 -14.21 -3.97
CA PRO A 111 -17.96 -15.08 -4.87
C PRO A 111 -19.43 -14.71 -4.74
N LYS A 112 -20.13 -14.52 -5.87
CA LYS A 112 -21.60 -14.51 -5.87
C LYS A 112 -22.06 -15.90 -5.45
N THR A 113 -22.18 -16.15 -4.16
CA THR A 113 -22.95 -17.25 -3.63
C THR A 113 -24.27 -16.67 -3.16
N SER A 114 -25.27 -16.72 -4.03
CA SER A 114 -26.60 -17.08 -3.56
C SER A 114 -27.30 -17.82 -4.68
N LYS A 115 -27.30 -19.14 -4.54
CA LYS A 115 -28.20 -20.05 -5.22
C LYS A 115 -29.22 -20.43 -4.16
N MET A 116 -30.46 -19.97 -4.32
CA MET A 116 -31.70 -20.66 -3.94
C MET A 116 -32.75 -20.24 -4.95
#